data_AF-A0A1G8EN56-F1
#
_entry.id   AF-A0A1G8EN56-F1
#
_cell.length_a   1.000
_cell.length_b   1.000
_cell.length_c   1.000
_cell.angle_alpha   90.00
_cell.angle_beta   90.00
_cell.angle_gamma   90.00
#
_symmetry.space_group_name_H-M   'P 1'
#
loop_
_entity.id
_entity.type
_entity.pdbx_description
1 polymer ?
#
loop_
_entity_poly.entity_id
_entity_poly.type
_entity_poly.pdbx_seq_one_letter_code
_entity_poly.pdbx_strand_id
1 'polypeptide(L)'
;MGLVVYRVFEALDELVAIVEEARGVPMTAGCVVPRGDVLELLDDVRDAIPGELDDAQDVLDHRDKLVGDARATAEKTITGADNQAQDTIENAREDADRMLADAKAQADRMVSEARAHADELVTDADEAAERLRADAQREYESVTGRARAEADRMVESGKASYERSVADGTAEQQRLVAETEVVKAAHAESARVIDSAHAESDRLRSECDLYVDTKLAEFEEFLTGTIRSVGRGRQQLRTGSGVPDYGVDYDETYRADRRR
;
A
#
# COMPACT_ATOMS: atom_id res chain seq x y z
N MET A 1 75.54 33.63 -76.45
CA MET A 1 74.22 33.46 -77.06
C MET A 1 73.75 34.67 -77.86
N GLY A 2 73.67 35.89 -77.30
CA GLY A 2 73.19 37.08 -78.05
C GLY A 2 74.16 37.72 -79.06
N LEU A 3 75.21 37.03 -79.51
CA LEU A 3 76.16 37.55 -80.52
C LEU A 3 76.17 36.70 -81.81
N VAL A 4 75.65 35.47 -81.75
CA VAL A 4 75.63 34.52 -82.88
C VAL A 4 74.27 34.54 -83.57
N VAL A 5 73.17 34.56 -82.79
CA VAL A 5 71.79 34.79 -83.26
C VAL A 5 71.66 36.05 -84.10
N TYR A 6 72.26 37.14 -83.61
CA TYR A 6 72.25 38.39 -84.34
C TYR A 6 73.00 38.28 -85.67
N ARG A 7 74.02 37.41 -85.77
CA ARG A 7 74.83 37.21 -86.98
C ARG A 7 74.10 36.42 -88.06
N VAL A 8 73.32 35.39 -87.72
CA VAL A 8 72.49 34.67 -88.71
C VAL A 8 71.39 35.57 -89.26
N PHE A 9 70.68 36.29 -88.39
CA PHE A 9 69.65 37.23 -88.84
C PHE A 9 70.25 38.41 -89.63
N GLU A 10 71.40 38.95 -89.21
CA GLU A 10 72.11 40.02 -89.92
C GLU A 10 72.61 39.56 -91.30
N ALA A 11 73.18 38.35 -91.41
CA ALA A 11 73.61 37.82 -92.70
C ALA A 11 72.43 37.50 -93.64
N LEU A 12 71.28 37.06 -93.10
CA LEU A 12 70.05 36.88 -93.88
C LEU A 12 69.46 38.23 -94.32
N ASP A 13 69.44 39.24 -93.46
CA ASP A 13 68.95 40.58 -93.77
C ASP A 13 69.85 41.27 -94.81
N GLU A 14 71.18 41.13 -94.70
CA GLU A 14 72.14 41.62 -95.69
C GLU A 14 72.00 40.89 -97.04
N LEU A 15 71.74 39.58 -97.01
CA LEU A 15 71.48 38.79 -98.22
C LEU A 15 70.18 39.24 -98.91
N VAL A 16 69.13 39.53 -98.13
CA VAL A 16 67.87 40.09 -98.63
C VAL A 16 68.12 41.46 -99.25
N ALA A 17 68.86 42.35 -98.58
CA ALA A 17 69.19 43.67 -99.10
C ALA A 17 69.96 43.61 -100.44
N ILE A 18 70.95 42.72 -100.55
CA ILE A 18 71.70 42.50 -101.80
C ILE A 18 70.76 42.03 -102.93
N VAL A 19 69.77 41.18 -102.63
CA VAL A 19 68.81 40.68 -103.62
C VAL A 19 67.79 41.75 -104.01
N GLU A 20 67.37 42.60 -103.07
CA GLU A 20 66.43 43.70 -103.33
C GLU A 20 67.05 44.84 -104.15
N GLU A 21 68.34 45.16 -103.94
CA GLU A 21 69.08 46.18 -104.69
C GLU A 21 69.67 45.65 -106.01
N ALA A 22 69.54 44.34 -106.26
CA ALA A 22 70.10 43.67 -107.42
C ALA A 22 69.55 44.21 -108.75
N ARG A 23 70.44 44.40 -109.72
CA ARG A 23 70.05 44.93 -111.04
C ARG A 23 69.28 43.88 -111.85
N GLY A 24 68.03 44.17 -112.18
CA GLY A 24 67.19 43.31 -113.03
C GLY A 24 67.71 43.16 -114.47
N VAL A 25 67.51 41.97 -115.05
CA VAL A 25 67.87 41.69 -116.45
C VAL A 25 66.64 41.88 -117.36
N PRO A 26 66.70 42.71 -118.42
CA PRO A 26 65.54 43.05 -119.25
C PRO A 26 64.84 41.82 -119.85
N MET A 27 63.51 41.82 -119.83
CA MET A 27 62.64 40.73 -120.36
C MET A 27 62.82 39.37 -119.67
N THR A 28 63.35 39.33 -118.44
CA THR A 28 63.41 38.14 -117.60
C THR A 28 63.04 38.47 -116.14
N ALA A 29 62.69 37.46 -115.34
CA ALA A 29 62.46 37.61 -113.90
C ALA A 29 63.77 37.54 -113.07
N GLY A 30 64.94 37.57 -113.71
CA GLY A 30 66.23 37.40 -113.05
C GLY A 30 66.87 38.73 -112.63
N CYS A 31 67.67 38.70 -111.57
CA CYS A 31 68.50 39.81 -111.12
C CYS A 31 69.99 39.39 -111.10
N VAL A 32 70.88 40.36 -111.31
CA VAL A 32 72.34 40.17 -111.23
C VAL A 32 72.80 40.56 -109.84
N VAL A 33 73.29 39.57 -109.10
CA VAL A 33 73.85 39.74 -107.75
C VAL A 33 75.38 39.51 -107.75
N PRO A 34 76.13 40.17 -106.87
CA PRO A 34 77.53 39.85 -106.63
C PRO A 34 77.65 38.44 -106.04
N ARG A 35 78.06 37.47 -106.87
CA ARG A 35 78.12 36.06 -106.47
C ARG A 35 79.03 35.81 -105.27
N GLY A 36 80.11 36.58 -105.10
CA GLY A 36 81.05 36.45 -103.98
C GLY A 36 80.37 36.74 -102.65
N ASP A 37 79.82 37.95 -102.54
CA ASP A 37 79.16 38.46 -101.33
C ASP A 37 77.96 37.58 -100.92
N VAL A 38 77.14 37.13 -101.89
CA VAL A 38 76.02 36.20 -101.63
C VAL A 38 76.50 34.85 -101.08
N LEU A 39 77.59 34.30 -101.62
CA LEU A 39 78.13 33.03 -101.13
C LEU A 39 78.78 33.17 -99.76
N GLU A 40 79.41 34.32 -99.47
CA GLU A 40 79.99 34.62 -98.16
C GLU A 40 78.89 34.71 -97.08
N LEU A 41 77.79 35.41 -97.36
CA LEU A 41 76.65 35.48 -96.43
C LEU A 41 75.96 34.13 -96.24
N LEU A 42 75.81 33.34 -97.30
CA LEU A 42 75.27 31.98 -97.20
C LEU A 42 76.19 31.05 -96.41
N ASP A 43 77.51 31.21 -96.52
CA ASP A 43 78.49 30.46 -95.75
C ASP A 43 78.46 30.88 -94.27
N ASP A 44 78.34 32.17 -93.98
CA ASP A 44 78.16 32.70 -92.61
C ASP A 44 76.87 32.16 -91.95
N VAL A 45 75.77 32.13 -92.69
CA VAL A 45 74.51 31.51 -92.25
C VAL A 45 74.67 30.00 -92.06
N ARG A 46 75.32 29.31 -93.01
CA ARG A 46 75.57 27.86 -92.92
C ARG A 46 76.42 27.49 -91.72
N ASP A 47 77.40 28.32 -91.37
CA ASP A 47 78.34 28.03 -90.29
C ASP A 47 77.75 28.38 -88.92
N ALA A 48 76.83 29.36 -88.84
CA ALA A 48 76.21 29.79 -87.59
C ALA A 48 74.88 29.09 -87.24
N ILE A 49 74.05 28.70 -88.22
CA ILE A 49 72.76 28.00 -87.99
C ILE A 49 72.90 26.71 -87.16
N PRO A 50 73.87 25.81 -87.41
CA PRO A 50 73.98 24.57 -86.67
C PRO A 50 74.16 24.78 -85.17
N GLY A 51 74.92 25.81 -84.77
CA GLY A 51 75.11 26.15 -83.36
C GLY A 51 73.85 26.68 -82.70
N GLU A 52 73.04 27.47 -83.42
CA GLU A 52 71.76 27.96 -82.90
C GLU A 52 70.69 26.88 -82.79
N LEU A 53 70.68 25.93 -83.74
CA LEU A 53 69.78 24.80 -83.68
C LEU A 53 70.14 23.86 -82.52
N ASP A 54 71.43 23.66 -82.24
CA ASP A 54 71.95 22.91 -81.08
C ASP A 54 71.55 23.59 -79.77
N ASP A 55 71.80 24.90 -79.65
CA ASP A 55 71.37 25.73 -78.51
C ASP A 55 69.84 25.64 -78.27
N ALA A 56 69.04 25.68 -79.34
CA ALA A 56 67.59 25.55 -79.25
C ALA A 56 67.14 24.15 -78.81
N GLN A 57 67.84 23.09 -79.28
CA GLN A 57 67.61 21.72 -78.84
C GLN A 57 67.95 21.55 -77.37
N ASP A 58 69.07 22.10 -76.89
CA ASP A 58 69.46 22.10 -75.48
C ASP A 58 68.39 22.73 -74.59
N VAL A 59 67.81 23.86 -75.02
CA VAL A 59 66.71 24.51 -74.28
C VAL A 59 65.45 23.63 -74.25
N LEU A 60 65.12 22.96 -75.35
CA LEU A 60 63.96 22.05 -75.42
C LEU A 60 64.17 20.83 -74.52
N ASP A 61 65.36 20.23 -74.54
CA ASP A 61 65.72 19.10 -73.68
C ASP A 61 65.73 19.51 -72.21
N HIS A 62 66.26 20.69 -71.90
CA HIS A 62 66.21 21.24 -70.55
C HIS A 62 64.78 21.47 -70.08
N ARG A 63 63.91 22.03 -70.93
CA ARG A 63 62.48 22.19 -70.64
C ARG A 63 61.81 20.85 -70.38
N ASP A 64 62.04 19.86 -71.24
CA ASP A 64 61.40 18.55 -71.12
C ASP A 64 61.85 17.84 -69.85
N LYS A 65 63.12 17.97 -69.48
CA LYS A 65 63.64 17.51 -68.19
C LYS A 65 62.98 18.24 -67.01
N LEU A 66 62.90 19.56 -67.04
CA LEU A 66 62.25 20.35 -65.98
C LEU A 66 60.78 19.97 -65.80
N VAL A 67 60.05 19.79 -66.91
CA VAL A 67 58.64 19.38 -66.89
C VAL A 67 58.50 17.95 -66.36
N GLY A 68 59.41 17.05 -66.73
CA GLY A 68 59.48 15.69 -66.20
C GLY A 68 59.70 15.68 -64.68
N ASP A 69 60.71 16.40 -64.21
CA ASP A 69 61.07 16.49 -62.79
C ASP A 69 59.94 17.13 -61.97
N ALA A 70 59.32 18.19 -62.49
CA ALA A 70 58.17 18.85 -61.86
C ALA A 70 56.97 17.91 -61.75
N ARG A 71 56.65 17.16 -62.82
CA ARG A 71 55.56 16.16 -62.81
C ARG A 71 55.84 15.04 -61.81
N ALA A 72 57.05 14.49 -61.80
CA ALA A 72 57.45 13.44 -60.86
C ALA A 72 57.38 13.92 -59.41
N THR A 73 57.81 15.17 -59.15
CA THR A 73 57.72 15.78 -57.81
C THR A 73 56.28 16.01 -57.38
N ALA A 74 55.42 16.49 -58.29
CA ALA A 74 54.00 16.70 -58.03
C ALA A 74 53.29 15.38 -57.73
N GLU A 75 53.52 14.34 -58.53
CA GLU A 75 52.97 13.01 -58.30
C GLU A 75 53.39 12.45 -56.94
N LYS A 76 54.68 12.50 -56.61
CA LYS A 76 55.18 12.10 -55.29
C LYS A 76 54.51 12.87 -54.14
N THR A 77 54.29 14.17 -54.33
CA THR A 77 53.66 15.03 -53.31
C THR A 77 52.19 14.66 -53.13
N ILE A 78 51.46 14.44 -54.22
CA ILE A 78 50.05 14.05 -54.20
C ILE A 78 49.89 12.67 -53.54
N THR A 79 50.69 11.68 -53.94
CA THR A 79 50.65 10.35 -53.33
C THR A 79 51.02 10.39 -51.85
N GLY A 80 52.03 11.18 -51.47
CA GLY A 80 52.39 11.36 -50.05
C GLY A 80 51.26 12.01 -49.23
N ALA A 81 50.62 13.04 -49.79
CA ALA A 81 49.49 13.71 -49.14
C ALA A 81 48.26 12.80 -49.03
N ASP A 82 47.97 11.99 -50.07
CA ASP A 82 46.85 11.06 -50.07
C ASP A 82 47.04 9.95 -49.02
N ASN A 83 48.24 9.35 -48.97
CA ASN A 83 48.56 8.35 -47.94
C ASN A 83 48.46 8.95 -46.53
N GLN A 84 49.04 10.13 -46.31
CA GLN A 84 48.96 10.78 -44.99
C GLN A 84 47.51 11.11 -44.60
N ALA A 85 46.67 11.53 -45.56
CA ALA A 85 45.26 11.80 -45.32
C ALA A 85 44.50 10.50 -44.97
N GLN A 86 44.77 9.40 -45.69
CA GLN A 86 44.19 8.10 -45.41
C GLN A 86 44.57 7.61 -44.01
N ASP A 87 45.85 7.65 -43.65
CA ASP A 87 46.34 7.29 -42.32
C ASP A 87 45.67 8.14 -41.23
N THR A 88 45.52 9.45 -41.46
CA THR A 88 44.89 10.35 -40.48
C THR A 88 43.41 9.98 -40.28
N ILE A 89 42.68 9.68 -41.35
CA ILE A 89 41.26 9.29 -41.28
C ILE A 89 41.10 7.94 -40.59
N GLU A 90 41.97 6.97 -40.88
CA GLU A 90 41.95 5.65 -40.25
C GLU A 90 42.19 5.76 -38.74
N ASN A 91 43.27 6.43 -38.33
CA ASN A 91 43.57 6.66 -36.91
C ASN A 91 42.42 7.40 -36.19
N ALA A 92 41.87 8.45 -36.81
CA ALA A 92 40.76 9.20 -36.23
C ALA A 92 39.48 8.34 -36.06
N ARG A 93 39.23 7.41 -36.98
CA ARG A 93 38.11 6.46 -36.88
C ARG A 93 38.33 5.44 -35.77
N GLU A 94 39.52 4.87 -35.68
CA GLU A 94 39.87 3.95 -34.59
C GLU A 94 39.78 4.63 -33.21
N ASP A 95 40.25 5.87 -33.10
CA ASP A 95 40.13 6.66 -31.89
C ASP A 95 38.67 6.92 -31.51
N ALA A 96 37.83 7.30 -32.49
CA ALA A 96 36.41 7.52 -32.28
C ALA A 96 35.71 6.23 -31.82
N ASP A 97 36.01 5.09 -32.46
CA ASP A 97 35.43 3.80 -32.10
C ASP A 97 35.83 3.37 -30.69
N ARG A 98 37.10 3.58 -30.31
CA ARG A 98 37.57 3.35 -28.94
C ARG A 98 36.85 4.23 -27.92
N MET A 99 36.75 5.53 -28.18
CA MET A 99 36.04 6.47 -27.30
C MET A 99 34.57 6.09 -27.13
N LEU A 100 33.89 5.69 -28.21
CA LEU A 100 32.50 5.25 -28.17
C LEU A 100 32.32 3.95 -27.38
N ALA A 101 33.24 2.99 -27.53
CA ALA A 101 33.22 1.75 -26.77
C ALA A 101 33.42 2.01 -25.26
N ASP A 102 34.39 2.85 -24.90
CA ASP A 102 34.66 3.22 -23.51
C ASP A 102 33.48 3.98 -22.88
N ALA A 103 32.92 4.94 -23.60
CA ALA A 103 31.75 5.70 -23.15
C ALA A 103 30.52 4.80 -22.94
N LYS A 104 30.27 3.85 -23.86
CA LYS A 104 29.20 2.85 -23.70
C LYS A 104 29.43 1.97 -22.48
N ALA A 105 30.63 1.45 -22.30
CA ALA A 105 30.96 0.61 -21.16
C ALA A 105 30.82 1.38 -19.83
N GLN A 106 31.18 2.67 -19.80
CA GLN A 106 30.96 3.52 -18.64
C GLN A 106 29.47 3.78 -18.37
N ALA A 107 28.69 4.05 -19.41
CA ALA A 107 27.25 4.25 -19.30
C ALA A 107 26.56 2.98 -18.77
N ASP A 108 26.93 1.81 -19.29
CA ASP A 108 26.39 0.52 -18.84
C ASP A 108 26.71 0.25 -17.36
N ARG A 109 27.94 0.55 -16.92
CA ARG A 109 28.32 0.47 -15.50
C ARG A 109 27.48 1.42 -14.66
N MET A 110 27.36 2.69 -15.05
CA MET A 110 26.58 3.69 -14.32
C MET A 110 25.10 3.29 -14.20
N VAL A 111 24.50 2.78 -15.27
CA VAL A 111 23.11 2.31 -15.26
C VAL A 111 22.95 1.09 -14.36
N SER A 112 23.91 0.14 -14.38
CA SER A 112 23.89 -1.03 -13.51
C SER A 112 24.00 -0.64 -12.03
N GLU A 113 24.93 0.25 -11.70
CA GLU A 113 25.13 0.75 -10.34
C GLU A 113 23.91 1.53 -9.84
N ALA A 114 23.34 2.41 -10.67
CA ALA A 114 22.14 3.17 -10.33
C ALA A 114 20.93 2.25 -10.10
N ARG A 115 20.78 1.19 -10.90
CA ARG A 115 19.72 0.19 -10.70
C ARG A 115 19.90 -0.59 -9.40
N ALA A 116 21.11 -1.08 -9.13
CA ALA A 116 21.39 -1.79 -7.88
C ALA A 116 21.12 -0.91 -6.66
N HIS A 117 21.56 0.35 -6.70
CA HIS A 117 21.31 1.30 -5.61
C HIS A 117 19.81 1.62 -5.44
N ALA A 118 19.05 1.72 -6.54
CA ALA A 118 17.61 1.90 -6.49
C ALA A 118 16.91 0.68 -5.86
N ASP A 119 17.31 -0.54 -6.21
CA ASP A 119 16.76 -1.77 -5.65
C ASP A 119 17.07 -1.89 -4.14
N GLU A 120 18.27 -1.50 -3.71
CA GLU A 120 18.66 -1.40 -2.29
C GLU A 120 17.78 -0.39 -1.55
N LEU A 121 17.61 0.83 -2.09
CA LEU A 121 16.77 1.87 -1.48
C LEU A 121 15.30 1.43 -1.33
N VAL A 122 14.75 0.73 -2.33
CA VAL A 122 13.38 0.20 -2.27
C VAL A 122 13.28 -0.87 -1.18
N THR A 123 14.25 -1.77 -1.10
CA THR A 123 14.30 -2.81 -0.07
C THR A 123 14.36 -2.21 1.34
N ASP A 124 15.25 -1.24 1.55
CA ASP A 124 15.39 -0.53 2.82
C ASP A 124 14.09 0.21 3.21
N ALA A 125 13.43 0.84 2.23
CA ALA A 125 12.17 1.54 2.43
C ALA A 125 11.04 0.58 2.81
N ASP A 126 10.95 -0.58 2.15
CA ASP A 126 9.97 -1.62 2.46
C ASP A 126 10.19 -2.18 3.87
N GLU A 127 11.43 -2.47 4.25
CA GLU A 127 11.77 -2.91 5.62
C GLU A 127 11.46 -1.85 6.67
N ALA A 128 11.71 -0.57 6.38
CA ALA A 128 11.34 0.53 7.27
C ALA A 128 9.82 0.65 7.41
N ALA A 129 9.07 0.52 6.31
CA ALA A 129 7.61 0.58 6.30
C ALA A 129 6.99 -0.58 7.10
N GLU A 130 7.50 -1.80 6.95
CA GLU A 130 7.04 -2.97 7.71
C GLU A 130 7.33 -2.85 9.20
N ARG A 131 8.51 -2.32 9.58
CA ARG A 131 8.81 -1.99 10.98
C ARG A 131 7.83 -0.98 11.55
N LEU A 132 7.57 0.12 10.82
CA LEU A 132 6.62 1.15 11.25
C LEU A 132 5.21 0.59 11.42
N ARG A 133 4.74 -0.25 10.48
CA ARG A 133 3.44 -0.92 10.57
C ARG A 133 3.34 -1.83 11.78
N ALA A 134 4.37 -2.65 12.03
CA ALA A 134 4.40 -3.55 13.17
C ALA A 134 4.39 -2.76 14.49
N ASP A 135 5.12 -1.66 14.57
CA ASP A 135 5.17 -0.78 15.74
C ASP A 135 3.80 -0.12 15.99
N ALA A 136 3.21 0.46 14.95
CA ALA A 136 1.89 1.07 15.00
C ALA A 136 0.79 0.08 15.41
N GLN A 137 0.84 -1.16 14.91
CA GLN A 137 -0.11 -2.21 15.28
C GLN A 137 -0.01 -2.56 16.77
N ARG A 138 1.20 -2.71 17.30
CA ARG A 138 1.41 -3.00 18.73
C ARG A 138 0.92 -1.86 19.61
N GLU A 139 1.16 -0.62 19.21
CA GLU A 139 0.66 0.56 19.93
C GLU A 139 -0.86 0.62 19.90
N TYR A 140 -1.46 0.41 18.73
CA TYR A 140 -2.92 0.36 18.56
C TYR A 140 -3.56 -0.72 19.44
N GLU A 141 -3.01 -1.94 19.45
CA GLU A 141 -3.50 -3.04 20.31
C GLU A 141 -3.37 -2.71 21.79
N SER A 142 -2.25 -2.10 22.20
CA SER A 142 -2.04 -1.66 23.59
C SER A 142 -3.04 -0.59 24.01
N VAL A 143 -3.25 0.45 23.19
CA VAL A 143 -4.18 1.54 23.47
C VAL A 143 -5.61 1.02 23.52
N THR A 144 -6.03 0.26 22.51
CA THR A 144 -7.39 -0.28 22.44
C THR A 144 -7.66 -1.33 23.52
N GLY A 145 -6.67 -2.17 23.85
CA GLY A 145 -6.74 -3.13 24.95
C GLY A 145 -6.92 -2.45 26.31
N ARG A 146 -6.12 -1.41 26.59
CA ARG A 146 -6.27 -0.61 27.82
C ARG A 146 -7.63 0.09 27.90
N ALA A 147 -8.06 0.71 26.81
CA ALA A 147 -9.35 1.42 26.76
C ALA A 147 -10.53 0.45 26.98
N ARG A 148 -10.51 -0.74 26.37
CA ARG A 148 -11.53 -1.78 26.60
C ARG A 148 -11.54 -2.26 28.05
N ALA A 149 -10.37 -2.58 28.61
CA ALA A 149 -10.27 -3.01 30.01
C ALA A 149 -10.72 -1.92 31.00
N GLU A 150 -10.48 -0.64 30.70
CA GLU A 150 -10.97 0.47 31.49
C GLU A 150 -12.48 0.64 31.39
N ALA A 151 -13.05 0.54 30.17
CA ALA A 151 -14.48 0.58 29.96
C ALA A 151 -15.19 -0.57 30.70
N ASP A 152 -14.66 -1.79 30.64
CA ASP A 152 -15.22 -2.96 31.33
C ASP A 152 -15.22 -2.75 32.85
N ARG A 153 -14.10 -2.25 33.41
CA ARG A 153 -14.02 -1.89 34.84
C ARG A 153 -15.03 -0.81 35.23
N MET A 154 -15.25 0.19 34.38
CA MET A 154 -16.23 1.24 34.63
C MET A 154 -17.65 0.69 34.63
N VAL A 155 -17.99 -0.19 33.69
CA VAL A 155 -19.30 -0.86 33.64
C VAL A 155 -19.51 -1.74 34.88
N GLU A 156 -18.51 -2.54 35.26
CA GLU A 156 -18.60 -3.41 36.44
C GLU A 156 -18.74 -2.59 37.74
N SER A 157 -17.91 -1.56 37.91
CA SER A 157 -18.03 -0.64 39.05
C SER A 157 -19.38 0.07 39.07
N GLY A 158 -19.90 0.48 37.90
CA GLY A 158 -21.21 1.11 37.78
C GLY A 158 -22.34 0.17 38.18
N LYS A 159 -22.30 -1.09 37.71
CA LYS A 159 -23.26 -2.13 38.10
C LYS A 159 -23.24 -2.39 39.60
N ALA A 160 -22.05 -2.57 40.19
CA ALA A 160 -21.92 -2.80 41.62
C ALA A 160 -22.46 -1.63 42.46
N SER A 161 -22.22 -0.39 42.03
CA SER A 161 -22.78 0.79 42.69
C SER A 161 -24.30 0.85 42.55
N TYR A 162 -24.83 0.55 41.36
CA TYR A 162 -26.27 0.51 41.10
C TYR A 162 -26.97 -0.55 41.95
N GLU A 163 -26.45 -1.78 41.98
CA GLU A 163 -26.97 -2.89 42.79
C GLU A 163 -26.99 -2.52 44.28
N ARG A 164 -25.95 -1.87 44.78
CA ARG A 164 -25.91 -1.37 46.16
C ARG A 164 -26.99 -0.33 46.42
N SER A 165 -27.14 0.67 45.54
CA SER A 165 -28.19 1.69 45.70
C SER A 165 -29.60 1.10 45.63
N VAL A 166 -29.84 0.10 44.79
CA VAL A 166 -31.12 -0.63 44.74
C VAL A 166 -31.34 -1.39 46.05
N ALA A 167 -30.34 -2.12 46.54
CA ALA A 167 -30.44 -2.85 47.79
C ALA A 167 -30.75 -1.91 48.98
N ASP A 168 -29.99 -0.82 49.12
CA ASP A 168 -30.19 0.18 50.16
C ASP A 168 -31.58 0.82 50.05
N GLY A 169 -32.02 1.15 48.83
CA GLY A 169 -33.36 1.70 48.58
C GLY A 169 -34.48 0.74 48.94
N THR A 170 -34.34 -0.55 48.61
CA THR A 170 -35.34 -1.57 48.98
C THR A 170 -35.39 -1.81 50.48
N ALA A 171 -34.24 -1.81 51.17
CA ALA A 171 -34.17 -1.95 52.61
C ALA A 171 -34.84 -0.76 53.32
N GLU A 172 -34.58 0.46 52.86
CA GLU A 172 -35.20 1.66 53.41
C GLU A 172 -36.71 1.72 53.11
N GLN A 173 -37.13 1.34 51.90
CA GLN A 173 -38.54 1.21 51.56
C GLN A 173 -39.25 0.22 52.49
N GLN A 174 -38.66 -0.96 52.72
CA GLN A 174 -39.20 -1.97 53.63
C GLN A 174 -39.32 -1.43 55.07
N ARG A 175 -38.30 -0.68 55.54
CA ARG A 175 -38.33 -0.02 56.85
C ARG A 175 -39.49 0.97 56.97
N LEU A 176 -39.63 1.88 55.99
CA LEU A 176 -40.70 2.89 55.98
C LEU A 176 -42.10 2.27 55.91
N VAL A 177 -42.28 1.21 55.11
CA VAL A 177 -43.54 0.47 55.03
C VAL A 177 -43.85 -0.20 56.37
N ALA A 178 -42.88 -0.87 57.00
CA ALA A 178 -43.05 -1.51 58.31
C ALA A 178 -43.37 -0.50 59.43
N GLU A 179 -42.82 0.71 59.35
CA GLU A 179 -43.08 1.79 60.32
C GLU A 179 -44.44 2.47 60.14
N THR A 180 -45.15 2.21 59.04
CA THR A 180 -46.45 2.83 58.75
C THR A 180 -47.55 2.26 59.66
N GLU A 181 -48.39 3.14 60.23
CA GLU A 181 -49.44 2.76 61.17
C GLU A 181 -50.44 1.73 60.63
N VAL A 182 -50.73 1.76 59.33
CA VAL A 182 -51.61 0.76 58.68
C VAL A 182 -51.00 -0.64 58.74
N VAL A 183 -49.67 -0.78 58.53
CA VAL A 183 -48.98 -2.08 58.57
C VAL A 183 -48.87 -2.59 60.00
N LYS A 184 -48.55 -1.71 60.96
CA LYS A 184 -48.56 -2.08 62.38
C LYS A 184 -49.95 -2.51 62.85
N ALA A 185 -51.00 -1.77 62.47
CA ALA A 185 -52.38 -2.12 62.79
C ALA A 185 -52.80 -3.44 62.15
N ALA A 186 -52.44 -3.68 60.88
CA ALA A 186 -52.72 -4.94 60.19
C ALA A 186 -52.00 -6.13 60.86
N HIS A 187 -50.75 -5.97 61.31
CA HIS A 187 -50.03 -7.01 62.06
C HIS A 187 -50.65 -7.26 63.44
N ALA A 188 -50.99 -6.21 64.18
CA ALA A 188 -51.64 -6.33 65.48
C ALA A 188 -53.00 -7.02 65.36
N GLU A 189 -53.78 -6.69 64.32
CA GLU A 189 -55.07 -7.33 64.06
C GLU A 189 -54.90 -8.79 63.60
N SER A 190 -53.91 -9.07 62.74
CA SER A 190 -53.60 -10.46 62.34
C SER A 190 -53.22 -11.32 63.55
N ALA A 191 -52.39 -10.79 64.46
CA ALA A 191 -52.03 -11.46 65.70
C ALA A 191 -53.27 -11.69 66.59
N ARG A 192 -54.13 -10.68 66.77
CA ARG A 192 -55.40 -10.86 67.50
C ARG A 192 -56.30 -11.92 66.90
N VAL A 193 -56.44 -11.95 65.57
CA VAL A 193 -57.27 -12.96 64.88
C VAL A 193 -56.72 -14.35 65.13
N ILE A 194 -55.40 -14.55 65.01
CA ILE A 194 -54.72 -15.82 65.31
C ILE A 194 -54.95 -16.23 66.77
N ASP A 195 -54.73 -15.31 67.71
CA ASP A 195 -54.92 -15.58 69.15
C ASP A 195 -56.38 -15.92 69.47
N SER A 196 -57.34 -15.18 68.88
CA SER A 196 -58.76 -15.46 69.06
C SER A 196 -59.17 -16.81 68.46
N ALA A 197 -58.63 -17.18 67.30
CA ALA A 197 -58.90 -18.46 66.66
C ALA A 197 -58.33 -19.63 67.47
N HIS A 198 -57.14 -19.45 68.07
CA HIS A 198 -56.56 -20.42 69.00
C HIS A 198 -57.41 -20.55 70.27
N ALA A 199 -57.80 -19.44 70.89
CA ALA A 199 -58.64 -19.45 72.09
C ALA A 199 -60.03 -20.08 71.83
N GLU A 200 -60.64 -19.79 70.68
CA GLU A 200 -61.91 -20.40 70.27
C GLU A 200 -61.74 -21.89 69.99
N SER A 201 -60.64 -22.31 69.34
CA SER A 201 -60.32 -23.72 69.13
C SER A 201 -60.15 -24.49 70.44
N ASP A 202 -59.45 -23.90 71.42
CA ASP A 202 -59.26 -24.52 72.74
C ASP A 202 -60.56 -24.56 73.55
N ARG A 203 -61.39 -23.54 73.43
CA ARG A 203 -62.73 -23.51 74.02
C ARG A 203 -63.64 -24.58 73.41
N LEU A 204 -63.69 -24.69 72.08
CA LEU A 204 -64.46 -25.72 71.38
C LEU A 204 -64.03 -27.12 71.80
N ARG A 205 -62.72 -27.37 71.95
CA ARG A 205 -62.21 -28.64 72.48
C ARG A 205 -62.72 -28.91 73.90
N SER A 206 -62.61 -27.92 74.79
CA SER A 206 -63.05 -28.05 76.18
C SER A 206 -64.57 -28.27 76.29
N GLU A 207 -65.37 -27.56 75.48
CA GLU A 207 -66.82 -27.74 75.40
C GLU A 207 -67.20 -29.11 74.84
N CYS A 208 -66.49 -29.60 73.81
CA CYS A 208 -66.63 -30.97 73.32
C CYS A 208 -66.30 -32.00 74.41
N ASP A 209 -65.22 -31.82 75.15
CA ASP A 209 -64.81 -32.73 76.23
C ASP A 209 -65.87 -32.78 77.35
N LEU A 210 -66.36 -31.62 77.79
CA LEU A 210 -67.44 -31.53 78.79
C LEU A 210 -68.76 -32.13 78.28
N TYR A 211 -69.09 -31.92 77.01
CA TYR A 211 -70.27 -32.51 76.40
C TYR A 211 -70.18 -34.03 76.37
N VAL A 212 -69.02 -34.58 75.96
CA VAL A 212 -68.76 -36.02 75.95
C VAL A 212 -68.85 -36.58 77.38
N ASP A 213 -68.22 -35.95 78.37
CA ASP A 213 -68.28 -36.38 79.77
C ASP A 213 -69.71 -36.39 80.32
N THR A 214 -70.47 -35.31 80.08
CA THR A 214 -71.89 -35.22 80.48
C THR A 214 -72.73 -36.32 79.83
N LYS A 215 -72.55 -36.58 78.54
CA LYS A 215 -73.27 -37.65 77.83
C LYS A 215 -72.86 -39.05 78.29
N LEU A 216 -71.60 -39.25 78.67
CA LEU A 216 -71.15 -40.49 79.30
C LEU A 216 -71.75 -40.68 80.69
N ALA A 217 -71.85 -39.62 81.50
CA ALA A 217 -72.49 -39.65 82.82
C ALA A 217 -74.01 -39.91 82.73
N GLU A 218 -74.73 -39.23 81.84
CA GLU A 218 -76.15 -39.51 81.56
C GLU A 218 -76.34 -40.97 81.10
N PHE A 219 -75.44 -41.47 80.25
CA PHE A 219 -75.46 -42.87 79.80
C PHE A 219 -75.17 -43.86 80.93
N GLU A 220 -74.22 -43.55 81.83
CA GLU A 220 -73.94 -44.33 83.04
C GLU A 220 -75.16 -44.37 83.97
N GLU A 221 -75.82 -43.23 84.19
CA GLU A 221 -77.03 -43.16 85.00
C GLU A 221 -78.16 -43.98 84.37
N PHE A 222 -78.35 -43.87 83.05
CA PHE A 222 -79.33 -44.66 82.31
C PHE A 222 -79.06 -46.16 82.40
N LEU A 223 -77.80 -46.60 82.24
CA LEU A 223 -77.40 -48.00 82.41
C LEU A 223 -77.58 -48.47 83.85
N THR A 224 -77.22 -47.65 84.85
CA THR A 224 -77.41 -47.97 86.27
C THR A 224 -78.89 -48.07 86.62
N GLY A 225 -79.72 -47.17 86.11
CA GLY A 225 -81.18 -47.23 86.21
C GLY A 225 -81.76 -48.48 85.55
N THR A 226 -81.22 -48.87 84.38
CA THR A 226 -81.59 -50.09 83.67
C THR A 226 -81.19 -51.34 84.47
N ILE A 227 -79.99 -51.38 85.05
CA ILE A 227 -79.54 -52.46 85.94
C ILE A 227 -80.42 -52.52 87.19
N ARG A 228 -80.78 -51.39 87.81
CA ARG A 228 -81.73 -51.35 88.94
C ARG A 228 -83.13 -51.80 88.55
N SER A 229 -83.59 -51.48 87.34
CA SER A 229 -84.88 -51.94 86.79
C SER A 229 -84.86 -53.44 86.53
N VAL A 230 -83.81 -53.98 85.90
CA VAL A 230 -83.59 -55.42 85.70
C VAL A 230 -83.42 -56.13 87.05
N GLY A 231 -82.74 -55.52 88.01
CA GLY A 231 -82.60 -56.02 89.38
C GLY A 231 -83.95 -56.09 90.10
N ARG A 232 -84.76 -55.03 90.02
CA ARG A 232 -86.15 -55.03 90.53
C ARG A 232 -87.01 -56.06 89.83
N GLY A 233 -86.95 -56.17 88.49
CA GLY A 233 -87.66 -57.20 87.73
C GLY A 233 -87.23 -58.62 88.09
N ARG A 234 -85.92 -58.85 88.30
CA ARG A 234 -85.39 -60.14 88.80
C ARG A 234 -85.83 -60.43 90.24
N GLN A 235 -85.89 -59.42 91.10
CA GLN A 235 -86.40 -59.53 92.46
C GLN A 235 -87.91 -59.82 92.45
N GLN A 236 -88.68 -59.15 91.58
CA GLN A 236 -90.13 -59.36 91.39
C GLN A 236 -90.46 -60.76 90.80
N LEU A 237 -89.56 -61.34 90.01
CA LEU A 237 -89.65 -62.75 89.59
C LEU A 237 -89.24 -63.73 90.71
N ARG A 238 -88.54 -63.26 91.75
CA ARG A 238 -88.11 -64.06 92.91
C ARG A 238 -89.04 -63.93 94.13
N THR A 239 -89.82 -62.86 94.23
CA THR A 239 -90.78 -62.58 95.31
C THR A 239 -92.06 -62.03 94.70
N GLY A 240 -93.15 -62.80 94.75
CA GLY A 240 -94.38 -62.53 93.99
C GLY A 240 -95.28 -61.40 94.52
N SER A 241 -96.12 -60.91 93.58
CA SER A 241 -97.40 -60.18 93.71
C SER A 241 -97.37 -58.68 94.06
N GLY A 242 -98.01 -57.86 93.20
CA GLY A 242 -98.50 -56.50 93.52
C GLY A 242 -98.34 -55.45 92.40
N VAL A 243 -99.46 -54.94 91.89
CA VAL A 243 -99.70 -53.84 90.90
C VAL A 243 -100.72 -52.88 91.56
N PRO A 244 -100.96 -51.59 91.17
CA PRO A 244 -100.24 -50.50 90.45
C PRO A 244 -100.23 -49.14 91.24
N ASP A 245 -99.78 -48.01 90.65
CA ASP A 245 -100.61 -46.78 90.39
C ASP A 245 -99.77 -45.56 89.89
N TYR A 246 -100.42 -44.63 89.18
CA TYR A 246 -99.97 -43.62 88.20
C TYR A 246 -99.38 -42.30 88.75
N GLY A 247 -98.67 -41.55 87.89
CA GLY A 247 -98.40 -40.11 88.07
C GLY A 247 -97.81 -39.45 86.81
N VAL A 248 -98.61 -38.61 86.15
CA VAL A 248 -98.29 -37.77 84.98
C VAL A 248 -98.11 -36.34 85.47
N ASP A 249 -97.10 -35.60 84.99
CA ASP A 249 -97.09 -34.14 85.05
C ASP A 249 -96.58 -33.56 83.71
N TYR A 250 -97.42 -32.75 83.09
CA TYR A 250 -97.12 -31.89 81.95
C TYR A 250 -96.89 -30.48 82.51
N ASP A 251 -95.82 -29.81 82.09
CA ASP A 251 -95.80 -28.34 82.14
C ASP A 251 -95.19 -27.76 80.86
N GLU A 252 -95.74 -26.61 80.52
CA GLU A 252 -95.94 -26.00 79.22
C GLU A 252 -95.39 -24.58 79.30
N THR A 253 -94.35 -24.21 78.54
CA THR A 253 -94.09 -22.79 78.24
C THR A 253 -93.43 -22.57 76.88
N TYR A 254 -94.30 -22.24 75.92
CA TYR A 254 -94.00 -21.46 74.72
C TYR A 254 -93.81 -19.98 75.11
N ARG A 255 -92.76 -19.29 74.62
CA ARG A 255 -92.85 -18.03 73.80
C ARG A 255 -91.61 -17.13 73.82
N ALA A 256 -91.40 -16.56 72.63
CA ALA A 256 -90.75 -15.29 72.29
C ALA A 256 -89.21 -15.26 72.44
N ASP A 257 -88.44 -14.72 71.50
CA ASP A 257 -88.71 -13.50 70.77
C ASP A 257 -87.99 -13.46 69.41
N ARG A 258 -88.73 -13.07 68.37
CA ARG A 258 -88.17 -12.53 67.14
C ARG A 258 -87.92 -11.04 67.41
N ARG A 259 -86.69 -10.58 67.21
CA ARG A 259 -86.31 -9.28 66.60
C ARG A 259 -84.98 -8.79 67.21
N ARG A 260 -83.93 -8.78 66.40
CA ARG A 260 -83.25 -7.57 65.93
C ARG A 260 -82.26 -7.94 64.85
#